data_AF-A0A821VAE8-F1
#
_entry.id   AF-A0A821VAE8-F1
#
_cell.length_a   1.000
_cell.length_b   1.000
_cell.length_c   1.000
_cell.angle_alpha   90.00
_cell.angle_beta   90.00
_cell.angle_gamma   90.00
#
_symmetry.space_group_name_H-M   'P 1'
#
loop_
_entity.id
_entity.type
_entity.pdbx_description
1 polymer ?
#
loop_
_entity_poly.entity_id
_entity_poly.type
_entity_poly.pdbx_seq_one_letter_code
_entity_poly.pdbx_strand_id
1 'polypeptide(L)'
;MTKAELIELAFIHLPPKEYIVDKVASKYDIEIVRIPVKHCVLIPIELAWAGLKNYVRKYNVRFSLNDIAQLCNEWLAACGPEHAVGYFSHVHKHEEIFKAADKNAEELENDLVDSDDILNHHDETDD
;
A
#
# COMPACT_ATOMS: atom_id res chain seq x y z
N MET A 1 23.20 2.17 31.21
CA MET A 1 22.72 2.07 29.83
C MET A 1 22.07 0.71 29.64
N THR A 2 20.75 0.68 29.51
CA THR A 2 19.96 -0.54 29.35
C THR A 2 19.85 -0.94 27.88
N LYS A 3 19.37 -2.16 27.61
CA LYS A 3 19.08 -2.61 26.24
C LYS A 3 18.03 -1.71 25.55
N ALA A 4 17.03 -1.24 26.29
CA ALA A 4 15.99 -0.36 25.75
C ALA A 4 16.57 1.00 25.32
N GLU A 5 17.39 1.61 26.18
CA GLU A 5 18.10 2.86 25.89
C GLU A 5 19.03 2.72 24.67
N LEU A 6 19.72 1.59 24.51
CA LEU A 6 20.57 1.30 23.34
C LEU A 6 19.76 1.16 22.04
N ILE A 7 18.58 0.54 22.10
CA ILE A 7 17.70 0.38 20.92
C ILE A 7 17.13 1.73 20.49
N GLU A 8 16.67 2.55 21.44
CA GLU A 8 16.18 3.90 21.17
C GLU A 8 17.27 4.77 20.55
N LEU A 9 18.48 4.76 21.12
CA LEU A 9 19.63 5.48 20.58
C LEU A 9 19.99 4.99 19.17
N ALA A 10 19.89 3.68 18.91
CA ALA A 10 20.13 3.11 17.59
C ALA A 10 19.09 3.54 16.55
N PHE A 11 17.81 3.67 16.93
CA PHE A 11 16.76 4.17 16.04
C PHE A 11 16.92 5.67 15.76
N ILE A 12 17.25 6.48 16.78
CA ILE A 12 17.49 7.91 16.63
C ILE A 12 18.66 8.18 15.66
N HIS A 13 19.72 7.37 15.74
CA HIS A 13 20.90 7.52 14.89
C HIS A 13 20.87 6.64 13.63
N LEU A 14 19.73 6.01 13.32
CA LEU A 14 19.61 5.21 12.12
C LEU A 14 19.73 6.14 10.90
N PRO A 15 20.76 5.98 10.06
CA PRO A 15 20.90 6.82 8.88
C PRO A 15 19.71 6.59 7.94
N PRO A 16 19.24 7.63 7.24
CA PRO A 16 18.17 7.46 6.27
C PRO A 16 18.60 6.46 5.19
N LYS A 17 17.66 5.60 4.79
CA LYS A 17 17.91 4.65 3.70
C LYS A 17 18.01 5.42 2.38
N GLU A 18 19.17 5.37 1.75
CA GLU A 18 19.35 5.92 0.41
C GLU A 18 19.19 4.82 -0.65
N TYR A 19 18.31 5.05 -1.62
CA TYR A 19 18.11 4.13 -2.74
C TYR A 19 18.67 4.72 -4.03
N ILE A 20 19.39 3.90 -4.80
CA ILE A 20 19.95 4.32 -6.10
C ILE A 20 18.83 4.75 -7.05
N VAL A 21 17.69 4.06 -7.02
CA VAL A 21 16.50 4.41 -7.83
C VAL A 21 15.99 5.81 -7.54
N ASP A 22 16.01 6.27 -6.29
CA ASP A 22 15.58 7.63 -5.93
C ASP A 22 16.53 8.67 -6.53
N LYS A 23 17.84 8.41 -6.47
CA LYS A 23 18.87 9.29 -7.07
C LYS A 23 18.78 9.33 -8.59
N VAL A 24 18.27 8.28 -9.22
CA VAL A 24 18.06 8.26 -10.68
C VAL A 24 16.78 9.01 -11.03
N ALA A 25 15.67 8.73 -10.34
CA ALA A 25 14.39 9.37 -10.58
C ALA A 25 14.45 10.89 -10.34
N SER A 26 15.15 11.34 -9.30
CA SER A 26 15.30 12.77 -8.99
C SER A 26 16.04 13.56 -10.08
N LYS A 27 16.91 12.92 -10.86
CA LYS A 27 17.56 13.57 -12.03
C LYS A 27 16.57 13.94 -13.13
N TYR A 28 15.39 13.32 -13.13
CA TYR A 28 14.32 13.54 -14.09
C TYR A 28 13.10 14.23 -13.46
N ASP A 29 13.22 14.78 -12.25
CA ASP A 29 12.11 15.40 -11.51
C ASP A 29 10.95 14.42 -11.26
N ILE A 30 11.27 13.14 -11.08
CA ILE A 30 10.30 12.08 -10.80
C ILE A 30 10.35 11.75 -9.30
N GLU A 31 9.21 11.90 -8.63
CA GLU A 31 9.01 11.43 -7.27
C GLU A 31 8.59 9.94 -7.26
N ILE A 32 9.26 9.14 -6.42
CA ILE A 32 8.92 7.73 -6.24
C ILE A 32 7.93 7.57 -5.10
N VAL A 33 6.72 7.11 -5.44
CA VAL A 33 5.73 6.68 -4.45
C VAL A 33 6.06 5.27 -3.96
N ARG A 34 6.34 5.13 -2.67
CA ARG A 34 6.54 3.83 -2.01
C ARG A 34 5.24 3.33 -1.42
N ILE A 35 4.81 2.17 -1.89
CA ILE A 35 3.59 1.50 -1.44
C ILE A 35 3.89 0.52 -0.30
N PRO A 36 2.92 0.26 0.60
CA PRO A 36 3.02 -0.78 1.60
C PRO A 36 3.20 -2.16 0.99
N VAL A 37 4.03 -2.99 1.62
CA VAL A 37 4.28 -4.37 1.18
C VAL A 37 2.98 -5.18 1.26
N LYS A 38 2.71 -6.04 0.25
CA LYS A 38 1.50 -6.89 0.14
C LYS A 38 0.15 -6.17 -0.05
N HIS A 39 0.15 -4.88 -0.38
CA HIS A 39 -1.09 -4.12 -0.62
C HIS A 39 -1.34 -3.90 -2.12
N CYS A 40 -1.51 -4.97 -2.88
CA CYS A 40 -1.70 -4.88 -4.34
C CYS A 40 -2.96 -4.08 -4.75
N VAL A 41 -3.94 -3.98 -3.86
CA VAL A 41 -5.15 -3.15 -4.05
C VAL A 41 -4.84 -1.65 -4.17
N LEU A 42 -3.68 -1.21 -3.65
CA LEU A 42 -3.21 0.17 -3.77
C LEU A 42 -2.36 0.41 -5.03
N ILE A 43 -2.27 -0.59 -5.92
CA ILE A 43 -1.44 -0.54 -7.11
C ILE A 43 -2.35 -0.52 -8.35
N PRO A 44 -2.54 0.64 -9.02
CA PRO A 44 -3.53 0.77 -10.08
C PRO A 44 -3.22 -0.11 -11.31
N ILE A 45 -1.94 -0.38 -11.59
CA ILE A 45 -1.56 -1.26 -12.72
C ILE A 45 -2.03 -2.71 -12.55
N GLU A 46 -2.29 -3.17 -11.32
CA GLU A 46 -2.82 -4.52 -11.08
C GLU A 46 -4.23 -4.69 -11.67
N LEU A 47 -5.03 -3.61 -11.68
CA LEU A 47 -6.36 -3.60 -12.32
C LEU A 47 -6.24 -3.68 -13.85
N ALA A 48 -5.27 -2.98 -14.42
CA ALA A 48 -4.96 -3.09 -15.85
C ALA A 48 -4.53 -4.52 -16.21
N TRP A 49 -3.64 -5.13 -15.41
CA TRP A 49 -3.24 -6.52 -15.59
C TRP A 49 -4.42 -7.49 -15.49
N ALA A 50 -5.34 -7.28 -14.55
CA ALA A 50 -6.55 -8.08 -14.44
C ALA A 50 -7.41 -7.99 -15.70
N GLY A 51 -7.63 -6.78 -16.22
CA GLY A 51 -8.37 -6.53 -17.47
C GLY A 51 -7.73 -7.21 -18.68
N LEU A 52 -6.43 -6.99 -18.88
CA LEU A 52 -5.66 -7.58 -19.97
C LEU A 52 -5.70 -9.11 -19.94
N LYS A 53 -5.43 -9.72 -18.78
CA LYS A 53 -5.47 -11.18 -18.61
C LYS A 53 -6.85 -11.75 -18.90
N ASN A 54 -7.92 -11.07 -18.45
CA ASN A 54 -9.29 -11.50 -18.73
C ASN A 54 -9.62 -11.42 -20.22
N TYR A 55 -9.18 -10.36 -20.92
CA TYR A 55 -9.34 -10.23 -22.36
C TYR A 55 -8.62 -11.35 -23.10
N VAL A 56 -7.32 -11.54 -22.84
CA VAL A 56 -6.54 -12.61 -23.46
C VAL A 56 -7.16 -13.98 -23.19
N ARG A 57 -7.54 -14.27 -21.94
CA ARG A 57 -8.20 -15.54 -21.58
C ARG A 57 -9.47 -15.79 -22.38
N LYS A 58 -10.26 -14.76 -22.67
CA LYS A 58 -11.54 -14.87 -23.37
C LYS A 58 -11.35 -15.15 -24.86
N TYR A 59 -10.33 -14.57 -25.49
CA TYR A 59 -10.16 -14.60 -26.95
C TYR A 59 -9.01 -15.49 -27.44
N ASN A 60 -8.15 -15.97 -26.54
CA ASN A 60 -7.06 -16.87 -26.89
C ASN A 60 -7.58 -18.31 -27.12
N VAL A 61 -8.03 -18.60 -28.35
CA VAL A 61 -8.54 -19.92 -28.74
C VAL A 61 -7.43 -20.88 -29.18
N ARG A 62 -6.37 -20.35 -29.80
CA ARG A 62 -5.29 -21.15 -30.40
C ARG A 62 -4.11 -21.42 -29.47
N PHE A 63 -4.08 -20.76 -28.30
CA PHE A 63 -3.06 -20.93 -27.26
C PHE A 63 -1.61 -20.73 -27.75
N SER A 64 -1.40 -19.84 -28.73
CA SER A 64 -0.07 -19.50 -29.25
C SER A 64 0.47 -18.20 -28.66
N LEU A 65 1.79 -18.07 -28.54
CA LEU A 65 2.43 -16.85 -28.06
C LEU A 65 2.18 -15.65 -29.00
N ASN A 66 2.11 -15.90 -30.30
CA ASN A 66 1.81 -14.85 -31.28
C ASN A 66 0.40 -14.29 -31.07
N ASP A 67 -0.58 -15.16 -30.80
CA ASP A 67 -1.95 -14.73 -30.55
C ASP A 67 -2.07 -13.98 -29.22
N ILE A 68 -1.35 -14.43 -28.19
CA ILE A 68 -1.28 -13.71 -26.92
C ILE A 68 -0.71 -12.31 -27.14
N ALA A 69 0.41 -12.19 -27.86
CA ALA A 69 1.03 -10.90 -28.15
C ALA A 69 0.08 -9.98 -28.95
N GLN A 70 -0.61 -10.51 -29.96
CA GLN A 70 -1.60 -9.76 -30.72
C GLN A 70 -2.75 -9.27 -29.83
N LEU A 71 -3.38 -10.17 -29.05
CA LEU A 71 -4.48 -9.83 -28.16
C LEU A 71 -4.06 -8.82 -27.08
N CYS A 72 -2.83 -8.89 -26.60
CA CYS A 72 -2.31 -7.91 -25.66
C CYS A 72 -2.22 -6.52 -26.29
N ASN A 73 -1.68 -6.42 -27.50
CA ASN A 73 -1.58 -5.15 -28.22
C ASN A 73 -2.95 -4.57 -28.56
N GLU A 74 -3.91 -5.42 -28.96
CA GLU A 74 -5.29 -5.00 -29.21
C GLU A 74 -5.94 -4.39 -27.95
N TRP A 75 -5.80 -5.06 -26.80
CA TRP A 75 -6.36 -4.57 -25.54
C TRP A 75 -5.69 -3.27 -25.09
N LEU A 76 -4.36 -3.17 -25.20
CA LEU A 76 -3.61 -1.96 -24.86
C LEU A 76 -3.99 -0.78 -25.75
N ALA A 77 -4.21 -1.02 -27.05
CA ALA A 77 -4.65 0.01 -27.99
C ALA A 77 -6.08 0.50 -27.69
N ALA A 78 -6.92 -0.36 -27.12
CA ALA A 78 -8.27 0.00 -26.69
C ALA A 78 -8.33 0.67 -25.31
N CYS A 79 -7.25 0.62 -24.52
CA CYS A 79 -7.21 1.26 -23.21
C CYS A 79 -7.01 2.77 -23.33
N GLY A 80 -8.08 3.51 -23.08
CA GLY A 80 -8.06 4.97 -23.03
C GLY A 80 -7.92 5.55 -21.61
N PRO A 81 -7.83 6.89 -21.50
CA PRO A 81 -7.71 7.61 -20.23
C PRO A 81 -8.84 7.32 -19.22
N GLU A 82 -10.05 7.04 -19.70
CA GLU A 82 -11.21 6.69 -18.87
C GLU A 82 -10.97 5.43 -18.02
N HIS A 83 -10.23 4.45 -18.56
CA HIS A 83 -9.85 3.26 -17.81
C HIS A 83 -8.90 3.61 -16.67
N ALA A 84 -7.92 4.46 -16.94
CA ALA A 84 -6.97 4.93 -15.94
C ALA A 84 -7.68 5.68 -14.80
N VAL A 85 -8.62 6.59 -15.13
CA VAL A 85 -9.44 7.28 -14.12
C VAL A 85 -10.15 6.27 -13.22
N GLY A 86 -10.73 5.23 -13.79
CA GLY A 86 -11.35 4.13 -13.03
C GLY A 86 -10.37 3.41 -12.10
N TYR A 87 -9.17 3.09 -12.57
CA TYR A 87 -8.14 2.41 -11.78
C TYR A 87 -7.67 3.25 -10.58
N PHE A 88 -7.39 4.54 -10.80
CA PHE A 88 -7.00 5.43 -9.72
C PHE A 88 -8.14 5.69 -8.74
N SER A 89 -9.38 5.78 -9.22
CA SER A 89 -10.57 5.93 -8.36
C SER A 89 -10.76 4.72 -7.45
N HIS A 90 -10.48 3.51 -7.94
CA HIS A 90 -10.50 2.29 -7.14
C HIS A 90 -9.44 2.32 -6.04
N VAL A 91 -8.20 2.66 -6.39
CA VAL A 91 -7.09 2.77 -5.43
C VAL A 91 -7.42 3.79 -4.35
N HIS A 92 -7.89 4.98 -4.74
CA HIS A 92 -8.23 6.03 -3.80
C HIS A 92 -9.35 5.60 -2.84
N LYS A 93 -10.39 4.91 -3.32
CA LYS A 93 -11.43 4.35 -2.46
C LYS A 93 -10.85 3.40 -1.40
N HIS A 94 -9.92 2.53 -1.77
CA HIS A 94 -9.30 1.60 -0.83
C HIS A 94 -8.35 2.29 0.14
N GLU A 95 -7.65 3.34 -0.30
CA GLU A 95 -6.85 4.20 0.56
C GLU A 95 -7.69 4.81 1.68
N GLU A 96 -8.86 5.38 1.36
CA GLU A 96 -9.75 5.97 2.36
C GLU A 96 -10.31 4.93 3.34
N ILE A 97 -10.59 3.71 2.88
CA ILE A 97 -10.99 2.60 3.76
C ILE A 97 -9.87 2.27 4.75
N PHE A 98 -8.62 2.21 4.30
CA PHE A 98 -7.49 1.91 5.18
C PHE A 98 -7.23 3.04 6.18
N LYS A 99 -7.29 4.31 5.75
CA LYS A 99 -7.17 5.46 6.67
C LYS A 99 -8.23 5.44 7.76
N ALA A 100 -9.48 5.13 7.41
CA ALA A 100 -10.56 5.04 8.38
C ALA A 100 -10.36 3.86 9.35
N ALA A 101 -9.90 2.71 8.87
CA ALA A 101 -9.61 1.56 9.72
C ALA A 101 -8.46 1.83 10.70
N ASP A 102 -7.41 2.51 10.23
CA ASP A 102 -6.24 2.88 11.05
C ASP A 102 -6.66 3.83 12.18
N LYS A 103 -7.40 4.89 11.84
CA LYS A 103 -7.95 5.82 12.82
C LYS A 103 -8.82 5.13 13.89
N ASN A 104 -9.69 4.21 13.46
CA ASN A 104 -10.55 3.49 14.39
C ASN A 104 -9.74 2.54 15.31
N ALA A 105 -8.63 1.98 14.83
CA ALA A 105 -7.75 1.14 15.63
C ALA A 105 -7.01 1.96 16.69
N GLU A 106 -6.52 3.15 16.32
CA GLU A 106 -5.89 4.09 17.26
C GLU A 106 -6.88 4.54 18.36
N GLU A 107 -8.12 4.88 17.99
CA GLU A 107 -9.17 5.24 18.95
C GLU A 107 -9.45 4.10 19.95
N LEU A 108 -9.57 2.87 19.45
CA LEU A 108 -9.79 1.69 20.31
C LEU A 108 -8.60 1.41 21.24
N GLU A 109 -7.37 1.58 20.76
CA GLU A 109 -6.17 1.39 21.58
C GLU A 109 -6.12 2.41 22.73
N ASN A 110 -6.42 3.68 22.44
CA ASN A 110 -6.48 4.73 23.46
C ASN A 110 -7.56 4.45 24.50
N ASP A 111 -8.77 4.05 24.07
CA ASP A 111 -9.86 3.70 25.00
C ASP A 111 -9.48 2.54 25.93
N LEU A 112 -8.72 1.56 25.44
CA LEU A 112 -8.24 0.43 26.25
C LEU A 112 -7.18 0.87 27.27
N VAL A 113 -6.22 1.71 26.86
CA VAL A 113 -5.18 2.25 27.76
C VAL A 113 -5.82 3.09 28.88
N ASP A 114 -6.77 3.97 28.52
CA ASP A 114 -7.50 4.79 29.50
C ASP A 114 -8.32 3.92 30.47
N SER A 115 -8.80 2.75 30.05
CA SER A 115 -9.53 1.83 30.90
C SER A 115 -8.64 1.03 31.88
N ASP A 116 -7.43 0.66 31.47
CA ASP A 116 -6.47 -0.05 32.33
C ASP A 116 -5.88 0.88 33.41
N ASP A 117 -5.71 2.17 33.11
CA ASP A 117 -5.27 3.17 34.10
C ASP A 117 -6.34 3.41 35.19
N ILE A 118 -7.62 3.26 34.88
CA ILE A 118 -8.71 3.35 35.87
C ILE A 118 -8.73 2.12 36.80
N LEU A 119 -8.40 0.93 36.29
CA LEU A 119 -8.39 -0.30 37.09
C LEU A 119 -7.19 -0.38 38.05
N ASN A 120 -6.05 0.20 37.68
CA ASN A 120 -4.83 0.19 38.52
C ASN A 120 -4.84 1.26 39.62
N HIS A 121 -5.76 2.22 39.62
CA HIS A 121 -5.88 3.25 40.66
C HIS A 121 -6.90 2.93 41.77
N HIS A 122 -7.56 1.77 41.73
CA HIS A 122 -8.53 1.37 42.75
C HIS A 122 -8.00 0.45 43.86
N ASP A 123 -6.71 0.08 43.85
CA ASP A 123 -6.11 -0.81 44.86
C ASP A 123 -5.33 -0.09 45.99
N GLU A 124 -5.36 1.26 46.07
CA GLU A 124 -4.64 2.03 47.10
C GLU A 124 -5.51 2.71 48.18
N THR A 125 -6.79 2.34 48.32
CA THR A 125 -7.59 2.82 49.46
C THR A 125 -8.39 1.69 50.08
N ASP A 126 -7.81 1.03 51.09
CA ASP A 126 -8.52 0.46 52.23
C ASP A 126 -7.50 0.24 53.37
N ASP A 127 -7.40 1.27 54.23
CA ASP A 127 -6.74 1.27 55.54
C ASP A 127 -7.82 1.15 56.64
#